data_AF-A0A804N7C4-F1
#
_entry.id   AF-A0A804N7C4-F1
#
_cell.length_a   1.000
_cell.length_b   1.000
_cell.length_c   1.000
_cell.angle_alpha   90.00
_cell.angle_beta   90.00
_cell.angle_gamma   90.00
#
_symmetry.space_group_name_H-M   'P 1'
#
loop_
_entity.id
_entity.type
_entity.pdbx_description
1 polymer ?
#
loop_
_entity_poly.entity_id
_entity_poly.type
_entity_poly.pdbx_seq_one_letter_code
_entity_poly.pdbx_strand_id
1 'polypeptide(L)'
;MIARAEDAEKRNRQLHVDLTTTQAHVAAVESREVIAAEALKQAKDEHVQKLMEAYLVTHNQRRTLRIQEPASSNPVQPMRVKEPQILKAMNKQEHPESSQDPPPELFEPLTMKKIPAPSREIREEVASTPPAPSPSEELQESVLLEEEFVPVLPSQSPEEVINISSLLTHPGDVSD
;
A
#
# COMPACT_ATOMS: atom_id res chain seq x y z
N MET A 1 -16.35 -58.87 1.97
CA MET A 1 -16.98 -57.55 2.21
C MET A 1 -16.19 -56.74 3.24
N ILE A 2 -15.77 -57.33 4.37
CA ILE A 2 -15.04 -56.66 5.48
C ILE A 2 -13.76 -55.96 5.02
N ALA A 3 -12.85 -56.64 4.30
CA ALA A 3 -11.58 -56.05 3.86
C ALA A 3 -11.73 -54.74 3.06
N ARG A 4 -12.74 -54.65 2.18
CA ARG A 4 -13.02 -53.42 1.41
C ARG A 4 -13.47 -52.26 2.29
N ALA A 5 -14.20 -52.55 3.38
CA ALA A 5 -14.66 -51.53 4.32
C ALA A 5 -13.48 -50.98 5.15
N GLU A 6 -12.59 -51.85 5.62
CA GLU A 6 -11.37 -51.44 6.34
C GLU A 6 -10.45 -50.57 5.48
N ASP A 7 -10.26 -50.92 4.20
CA ASP A 7 -9.47 -50.11 3.27
C ASP A 7 -10.13 -48.75 2.97
N ALA A 8 -11.46 -48.67 2.96
CA ALA A 8 -12.19 -47.41 2.82
C ALA A 8 -12.01 -46.53 4.07
N GLU A 9 -12.07 -47.12 5.26
CA GLU A 9 -11.83 -46.40 6.52
C GLU A 9 -10.40 -45.85 6.61
N LYS A 10 -9.39 -46.66 6.27
CA LYS A 10 -7.99 -46.21 6.20
C LYS A 10 -7.82 -45.03 5.25
N ARG A 11 -8.44 -45.08 4.08
CA ARG A 11 -8.43 -43.98 3.11
C ARG A 11 -9.11 -42.73 3.66
N ASN A 12 -10.25 -42.87 4.33
CA ASN A 12 -10.96 -41.72 4.93
C ASN A 12 -10.10 -41.05 6.01
N ARG A 13 -9.43 -41.84 6.86
CA ARG A 13 -8.49 -41.30 7.87
C ARG A 13 -7.32 -40.57 7.19
N GLN A 14 -6.74 -41.15 6.13
CA GLN A 14 -5.66 -40.49 5.37
C GLN A 14 -6.14 -39.17 4.75
N LEU A 15 -7.29 -39.15 4.10
CA LEU A 15 -7.87 -37.94 3.51
C LEU A 15 -8.11 -36.85 4.56
N HIS A 16 -8.55 -37.22 5.76
CA HIS A 16 -8.73 -36.27 6.86
C HIS A 16 -7.40 -35.66 7.32
N VAL A 17 -6.35 -36.48 7.43
CA VAL A 17 -4.98 -36.00 7.72
C VAL A 17 -4.51 -35.05 6.62
N ASP A 18 -4.61 -35.45 5.35
CA ASP A 18 -4.17 -34.64 4.21
C ASP A 18 -4.93 -33.31 4.13
N LEU A 19 -6.24 -33.33 4.39
CA LEU A 19 -7.08 -32.12 4.44
C LEU A 19 -6.60 -31.18 5.56
N THR A 20 -6.39 -31.71 6.77
CA THR A 20 -5.93 -30.92 7.92
C THR A 20 -4.54 -30.33 7.67
N THR A 21 -3.63 -31.13 7.11
CA THR A 21 -2.29 -30.66 6.72
C THR A 21 -2.38 -29.58 5.65
N THR A 22 -3.23 -29.75 4.64
CA THR A 22 -3.44 -28.75 3.58
C THR A 22 -4.01 -27.46 4.16
N GLN A 23 -4.98 -27.53 5.07
CA GLN A 23 -5.53 -26.36 5.76
C GLN A 23 -4.48 -25.62 6.57
N ALA A 24 -3.62 -26.34 7.30
CA ALA A 24 -2.50 -25.73 8.03
C ALA A 24 -1.51 -25.03 7.09
N HIS A 25 -1.22 -25.64 5.93
CA HIS A 25 -0.38 -25.01 4.91
C HIS A 25 -1.02 -23.76 4.30
N VAL A 26 -2.33 -23.78 4.01
CA VAL A 26 -3.07 -22.62 3.51
C VAL A 26 -3.01 -21.47 4.52
N ALA A 27 -3.34 -21.73 5.79
CA ALA A 27 -3.29 -20.71 6.84
C ALA A 27 -1.87 -20.12 7.04
N ALA A 28 -0.82 -20.95 6.92
CA ALA A 28 0.56 -20.48 7.00
C ALA A 28 0.95 -19.59 5.80
N VAL A 29 0.49 -19.92 4.60
CA VAL A 29 0.72 -19.11 3.39
C VAL A 29 -0.02 -17.78 3.48
N GLU A 30 -1.28 -17.79 3.88
CA GLU A 30 -2.10 -16.58 4.07
C GLU A 30 -1.47 -15.65 5.12
N SER A 31 -1.04 -16.20 6.27
CA SER A 31 -0.33 -15.45 7.31
C SER A 31 0.95 -14.80 6.76
N ARG A 32 1.74 -15.55 5.98
CA ARG A 32 2.97 -15.02 5.36
C ARG A 32 2.68 -13.92 4.33
N GLU A 33 1.62 -14.05 3.55
CA GLU A 33 1.20 -13.04 2.59
C GLU A 33 0.82 -11.74 3.28
N VAL A 34 0.04 -11.81 4.37
CA VAL A 34 -0.32 -10.64 5.18
C VAL A 34 0.93 -9.94 5.73
N ILE A 35 1.88 -10.70 6.30
CA ILE A 35 3.14 -10.15 6.82
C ILE A 35 3.95 -9.47 5.70
N ALA A 36 4.06 -10.10 4.53
CA ALA A 36 4.79 -9.53 3.39
C ALA A 36 4.12 -8.26 2.85
N ALA A 37 2.79 -8.24 2.78
CA ALA A 37 2.02 -7.08 2.33
C ALA A 37 2.17 -5.90 3.30
N GLU A 38 2.15 -6.15 4.61
CA GLU A 38 2.38 -5.12 5.63
C GLU A 38 3.81 -4.59 5.60
N ALA A 39 4.81 -5.47 5.50
CA ALA A 39 6.21 -5.07 5.36
C ALA A 39 6.45 -4.21 4.12
N LEU A 40 5.81 -4.54 2.99
CA LEU A 40 5.88 -3.74 1.76
C LEU A 40 5.22 -2.36 1.95
N LYS A 41 4.07 -2.30 2.63
CA LYS A 41 3.42 -1.03 2.95
C LYS A 41 4.33 -0.17 3.83
N GLN A 42 4.87 -0.73 4.90
CA GLN A 42 5.78 -0.02 5.79
C GLN A 42 7.02 0.49 5.04
N ALA A 43 7.64 -0.33 4.19
CA ALA A 43 8.80 0.08 3.39
C ALA A 43 8.49 1.26 2.46
N LYS A 44 7.28 1.33 1.89
CA LYS A 44 6.82 2.47 1.07
C LYS A 44 6.62 3.72 1.93
N ASP A 45 6.00 3.58 3.10
CA ASP A 45 5.79 4.69 4.04
C ASP A 45 7.13 5.28 4.51
N GLU A 46 8.10 4.42 4.85
CA GLU A 46 9.48 4.81 5.18
C GLU A 46 10.20 5.50 4.01
N HIS A 47 10.00 5.02 2.78
CA HIS A 47 10.60 5.64 1.60
C HIS A 47 10.06 7.05 1.36
N VAL A 48 8.74 7.23 1.47
CA VAL A 48 8.09 8.54 1.37
C VAL A 48 8.60 9.47 2.46
N GLN A 49 8.73 8.98 3.70
CA GLN A 49 9.28 9.76 4.80
C GLN A 49 10.72 10.21 4.51
N LYS A 50 11.60 9.31 4.07
CA LYS A 50 13.00 9.64 3.71
C LYS A 50 13.07 10.66 2.57
N LEU A 51 12.19 10.56 1.58
CA LEU A 51 12.14 11.52 0.47
C LEU A 51 11.70 12.91 0.95
N MET A 52 10.70 12.97 1.83
CA MET A 52 10.25 14.22 2.46
C MET A 52 11.37 14.87 3.28
N GLU A 53 12.07 14.10 4.11
CA GLU A 53 13.22 14.58 4.88
C GLU A 53 14.35 15.09 3.98
N ALA A 54 14.72 14.33 2.95
CA ALA A 54 15.73 14.73 1.98
C ALA A 54 15.35 16.03 1.24
N TYR A 55 14.08 16.19 0.86
CA TYR A 55 13.58 17.42 0.24
C TYR A 55 13.72 18.62 1.19
N LEU A 56 13.26 18.48 2.43
CA LEU A 56 13.31 19.56 3.43
C LEU A 56 14.75 19.96 3.75
N VAL A 57 15.64 18.99 3.97
CA VAL A 57 17.06 19.24 4.23
C VAL A 57 17.70 19.99 3.06
N THR A 58 17.49 19.52 1.82
CA THR A 58 18.07 20.14 0.62
C THR A 58 17.52 21.55 0.38
N HIS A 59 16.21 21.73 0.55
CA HIS A 59 15.56 23.04 0.39
C HIS A 59 16.09 24.05 1.42
N ASN A 60 16.20 23.64 2.68
CA ASN A 60 16.72 24.48 3.75
C ASN A 60 18.21 24.80 3.56
N GLN A 61 19.03 23.83 3.15
CA GLN A 61 20.44 24.06 2.83
C GLN A 61 20.59 25.09 1.70
N ARG A 62 19.81 24.97 0.61
CA ARG A 62 19.82 25.95 -0.48
C ARG A 62 19.38 27.33 -0.02
N ARG A 63 18.38 27.42 0.86
CA ARG A 63 17.95 28.68 1.47
C ARG A 63 19.05 29.31 2.32
N THR A 64 19.71 28.51 3.16
CA THR A 64 20.84 28.95 4.01
C THR A 64 22.03 29.44 3.17
N LEU A 65 22.36 28.76 2.07
CA LEU A 65 23.42 29.19 1.15
C LEU A 65 23.09 30.53 0.49
N ARG A 66 21.85 30.75 0.02
CA ARG A 66 21.42 32.04 -0.56
C ARG A 66 21.43 33.20 0.43
N ILE A 67 21.18 32.93 1.72
CA ILE A 67 21.21 33.96 2.78
C ILE A 67 22.65 34.33 3.14
N GLN A 68 23.57 33.35 3.10
CA GLN A 68 24.99 33.58 3.37
C GLN A 68 25.77 34.07 2.15
N GLU A 69 25.25 33.88 0.94
CA GLU A 69 25.83 34.44 -0.27
C GLU A 69 25.79 35.97 -0.13
N PRO A 70 26.95 36.63 0.05
CA PRO A 70 26.97 38.08 0.09
C PRO A 70 26.38 38.53 -1.23
N ALA A 71 25.45 39.49 -1.21
CA ALA A 71 24.88 40.07 -2.41
C ALA A 71 26.04 40.40 -3.35
N SER A 72 26.23 39.53 -4.35
CA SER A 72 27.30 39.71 -5.32
C SER A 72 27.07 41.09 -5.90
N SER A 73 28.05 41.96 -5.66
CA SER A 73 27.98 43.40 -5.88
C SER A 73 28.00 43.70 -7.38
N ASN A 74 26.93 43.30 -8.07
CA ASN A 74 26.52 43.67 -9.41
C ASN A 74 25.08 43.18 -9.61
N PRO A 75 24.07 44.07 -9.69
CA PRO A 75 22.78 43.67 -10.20
C PRO A 75 22.96 43.29 -11.66
N VAL A 76 23.05 41.99 -11.96
CA VAL A 76 22.73 41.49 -13.29
C VAL A 76 21.24 41.74 -13.47
N GLN A 77 20.92 42.96 -13.88
CA GLN A 77 19.64 43.30 -14.48
C GLN A 77 19.40 42.21 -15.53
N PRO A 78 18.28 41.47 -15.49
CA PRO A 78 17.94 40.60 -16.60
C PRO A 78 18.04 41.47 -17.84
N MET A 79 18.91 41.08 -18.78
CA MET A 79 19.17 41.84 -19.99
C MET A 79 17.83 42.02 -20.69
N ARG A 80 17.17 43.15 -20.42
CA ARG A 80 16.08 43.65 -21.24
C ARG A 80 16.81 44.02 -22.51
N VAL A 81 16.92 43.04 -23.41
CA VAL A 81 17.29 43.24 -24.80
C VAL A 81 16.54 44.48 -25.20
N LYS A 82 17.30 45.56 -25.42
CA LYS A 82 16.77 46.84 -25.85
C LYS A 82 16.20 46.55 -27.23
N GLU A 83 14.93 46.17 -27.22
CA GLU A 83 14.14 45.88 -28.39
C GLU A 83 14.42 47.00 -29.38
N PRO A 84 14.95 46.68 -30.58
CA PRO A 84 15.39 47.71 -31.50
C PRO A 84 14.25 48.68 -31.73
N GLN A 85 14.51 49.97 -31.53
CA GLN A 85 13.55 51.08 -31.64
C GLN A 85 13.04 51.30 -33.08
N ILE A 86 13.04 50.24 -33.90
CA ILE A 86 12.81 50.19 -35.34
C ILE A 86 11.34 49.86 -35.67
N LEU A 87 10.50 49.52 -34.68
CA LEU A 87 9.11 49.07 -34.92
C LEU A 87 8.01 50.11 -34.61
N LYS A 88 8.33 51.38 -34.33
CA LYS A 88 7.30 52.39 -34.03
C LYS A 88 7.39 53.66 -34.86
N ALA A 89 7.63 53.47 -36.15
CA ALA A 89 7.11 54.33 -37.20
C ALA A 89 5.91 53.59 -37.83
N MET A 90 4.83 54.32 -38.13
CA MET A 90 3.61 53.87 -38.83
C MET A 90 2.45 53.40 -37.94
N ASN A 91 1.28 54.01 -38.18
CA ASN A 91 -0.07 53.69 -37.66
C ASN A 91 -0.29 53.88 -36.15
N LYS A 92 -0.89 54.97 -35.64
CA LYS A 92 -2.28 55.44 -35.87
C LYS A 92 -3.28 54.30 -36.09
N GLN A 93 -4.18 54.18 -35.11
CA GLN A 93 -5.55 53.64 -35.23
C GLN A 93 -5.80 52.18 -34.80
N GLU A 94 -6.51 52.06 -33.66
CA GLU A 94 -7.58 51.09 -33.32
C GLU A 94 -7.32 49.57 -33.38
N HIS A 95 -7.06 48.95 -32.22
CA HIS A 95 -7.98 48.06 -31.48
C HIS A 95 -7.21 47.18 -30.45
N PRO A 96 -7.74 46.93 -29.23
CA PRO A 96 -7.07 46.14 -28.19
C PRO A 96 -7.75 44.78 -27.95
N GLU A 97 -7.10 43.65 -28.25
CA GLU A 97 -7.52 42.30 -27.79
C GLU A 97 -6.26 41.45 -27.56
N SER A 98 -5.89 41.14 -26.32
CA SER A 98 -6.32 39.96 -25.53
C SER A 98 -5.66 38.65 -25.99
N SER A 99 -4.61 38.25 -25.28
CA SER A 99 -4.26 36.84 -25.09
C SER A 99 -3.45 36.73 -23.79
N GLN A 100 -4.17 36.71 -22.66
CA GLN A 100 -3.60 36.24 -21.40
C GLN A 100 -3.56 34.71 -21.45
N ASP A 101 -2.37 34.14 -21.36
CA ASP A 101 -2.20 32.73 -21.02
C ASP A 101 -2.30 32.60 -19.49
N PRO A 102 -3.19 31.77 -18.93
CA PRO A 102 -3.31 31.62 -17.48
C PRO A 102 -2.08 30.90 -16.91
N PRO A 103 -1.63 31.24 -15.69
CA PRO A 103 -0.54 30.51 -15.04
C PRO A 103 -0.97 29.07 -14.73
N PRO A 104 -0.08 28.07 -14.86
CA PRO A 104 -0.43 26.67 -14.57
C PRO A 104 -0.88 26.48 -13.13
N GLU A 105 -2.07 25.92 -12.93
CA GLU A 105 -2.61 25.53 -11.63
C GLU A 105 -1.70 24.47 -10.98
N LEU A 106 -0.88 24.91 -10.03
CA LEU A 106 -0.08 24.03 -9.18
C LEU A 106 -1.01 23.32 -8.19
N PHE A 107 -1.33 22.05 -8.49
CA PHE A 107 -1.79 21.00 -7.57
C PHE A 107 -2.45 21.50 -6.28
N GLU A 108 -3.78 21.55 -6.29
CA GLU A 108 -4.60 21.67 -5.08
C GLU A 108 -4.10 20.68 -4.00
N PRO A 109 -3.68 21.16 -2.82
CA PRO A 109 -3.21 20.28 -1.75
C PRO A 109 -4.36 19.38 -1.31
N LEU A 110 -4.16 18.07 -1.42
CA LEU A 110 -5.11 17.04 -1.03
C LEU A 110 -5.68 17.39 0.36
N THR A 111 -6.99 17.62 0.42
CA THR A 111 -7.71 18.03 1.62
C THR A 111 -7.56 16.95 2.70
N MET A 112 -6.54 17.07 3.54
CA MET A 112 -6.37 16.24 4.72
C MET A 112 -7.46 16.59 5.72
N LYS A 113 -8.50 15.73 5.77
CA LYS A 113 -9.44 15.73 6.89
C LYS A 113 -8.65 15.59 8.18
N LYS A 114 -8.71 16.65 8.99
CA LYS A 114 -8.05 16.78 10.28
C LYS A 114 -8.52 15.65 11.20
N ILE A 115 -7.67 14.66 11.45
CA ILE A 115 -7.89 13.68 12.52
C ILE A 115 -7.80 14.45 13.85
N PRO A 116 -8.83 14.43 14.71
CA PRO A 116 -8.73 15.02 16.04
C PRO A 116 -7.67 14.26 16.85
N ALA A 117 -6.76 14.99 17.49
CA ALA A 117 -5.72 14.39 18.33
C ALA A 117 -6.36 13.60 19.50
N PRO A 118 -5.82 12.42 19.86
CA PRO A 118 -6.29 11.68 21.01
C PRO A 118 -5.83 12.38 22.30
N SER A 119 -6.78 12.80 23.12
CA SER A 119 -6.58 13.35 24.46
C SER A 119 -5.81 12.35 25.33
N ARG A 120 -4.58 12.72 25.71
CA ARG A 120 -3.77 11.98 26.68
C ARG A 120 -4.22 12.39 28.08
N GLU A 121 -5.02 11.54 28.72
CA GLU A 121 -5.32 11.66 30.15
C GLU A 121 -4.14 11.11 30.95
N ILE A 122 -3.53 12.01 31.71
CA ILE A 122 -2.31 11.79 32.48
C ILE A 122 -2.76 11.30 33.85
N ARG A 123 -2.61 10.00 34.13
CA ARG A 123 -2.68 9.49 35.51
C ARG A 123 -1.25 9.22 35.98
N GLU A 124 -0.71 10.25 36.61
CA GLU A 124 0.47 10.21 37.46
C GLU A 124 0.09 9.43 38.74
N GLU A 125 0.69 8.27 38.97
CA GLU A 125 0.64 7.62 40.28
C GLU A 125 1.98 6.93 40.58
N VAL A 126 2.41 7.16 41.81
CA VAL A 126 3.78 7.12 42.32
C VAL A 126 4.13 5.72 42.84
N ALA A 127 5.38 5.33 42.61
CA ALA A 127 6.17 4.27 43.24
C ALA A 127 5.51 3.43 44.35
N SER A 128 5.26 2.14 44.08
CA SER A 128 5.67 1.02 44.96
C SER A 128 5.36 -0.33 44.28
N THR A 129 6.33 -1.25 44.33
CA THR A 129 6.33 -2.64 43.84
C THR A 129 5.02 -3.42 44.03
N PRO A 130 4.46 -4.12 43.01
CA PRO A 130 3.45 -5.15 43.23
C PRO A 130 4.09 -6.53 43.44
N PRO A 131 3.57 -7.37 44.36
CA PRO A 131 4.11 -8.70 44.64
C PRO A 131 3.70 -9.70 43.54
N ALA A 132 4.48 -10.77 43.36
CA ALA A 132 4.18 -11.83 42.39
C ALA A 132 2.89 -12.61 42.77
N PRO A 133 2.02 -12.95 41.82
CA PRO A 133 0.86 -13.79 42.10
C PRO A 133 1.24 -15.28 42.12
N SER A 134 0.91 -15.95 43.23
CA SER A 134 1.06 -17.39 43.44
C SER A 134 0.13 -18.22 42.53
N PRO A 135 0.50 -19.44 42.11
CA PRO A 135 -0.34 -20.31 41.31
C PRO A 135 -1.16 -21.25 42.22
N SER A 136 -2.48 -21.17 42.18
CA SER A 136 -3.37 -22.23 42.66
C SER A 136 -4.73 -22.09 41.99
N GLU A 137 -5.20 -23.21 41.42
CA GLU A 137 -6.56 -23.78 41.52
C GLU A 137 -7.72 -22.76 41.44
N GLU A 138 -8.62 -22.83 40.47
CA GLU A 138 -9.83 -23.66 40.56
C GLU A 138 -10.73 -23.23 39.39
N LEU A 139 -10.85 -24.05 38.34
CA LEU A 139 -12.05 -24.82 38.02
C LEU A 139 -13.34 -23.99 37.81
N GLN A 140 -13.87 -24.14 36.58
CA GLN A 140 -15.26 -24.00 36.14
C GLN A 140 -15.64 -22.69 35.42
N GLU A 141 -16.53 -22.86 34.44
CA GLU A 141 -17.20 -21.84 33.62
C GLU A 141 -16.32 -21.38 32.43
N SER A 142 -16.48 -21.87 31.20
CA SER A 142 -17.73 -21.91 30.44
C SER A 142 -17.73 -23.06 29.43
N VAL A 143 -18.66 -23.99 29.65
CA VAL A 143 -19.19 -24.95 28.68
C VAL A 143 -20.30 -24.26 27.87
N LEU A 144 -20.56 -24.78 26.67
CA LEU A 144 -21.69 -24.53 25.76
C LEU A 144 -21.61 -23.26 24.90
N LEU A 145 -21.21 -23.44 23.63
CA LEU A 145 -21.95 -23.00 22.45
C LEU A 145 -21.45 -23.81 21.23
N GLU A 146 -21.93 -25.04 21.11
CA GLU A 146 -21.96 -25.76 19.83
C GLU A 146 -23.14 -25.17 19.04
N GLU A 147 -22.87 -24.21 18.15
CA GLU A 147 -23.84 -23.73 17.17
C GLU A 147 -23.43 -24.25 15.78
N GLU A 148 -24.17 -25.27 15.36
CA GLU A 148 -24.08 -25.98 14.08
C GLU A 148 -24.39 -25.05 12.91
N PHE A 149 -23.38 -24.56 12.21
CA PHE A 149 -23.54 -23.88 10.91
C PHE A 149 -23.42 -24.90 9.78
N VAL A 150 -24.54 -25.24 9.15
CA VAL A 150 -24.57 -25.98 7.87
C VAL A 150 -24.53 -24.98 6.71
N PRO A 151 -23.46 -24.92 5.90
CA PRO A 151 -23.46 -24.10 4.69
C PRO A 151 -24.17 -24.87 3.56
N VAL A 152 -25.31 -24.36 3.11
CA VAL A 152 -25.95 -24.76 1.84
C VAL A 152 -25.52 -23.75 0.78
N LEU A 153 -24.76 -24.20 -0.23
CA LEU A 153 -24.57 -23.47 -1.50
C LEU A 153 -24.70 -24.42 -2.70
N PRO A 154 -25.23 -23.93 -3.84
CA PRO A 154 -25.95 -24.74 -4.80
C PRO A 154 -25.05 -25.47 -5.81
N SER A 155 -25.56 -26.62 -6.29
CA SER A 155 -25.04 -27.39 -7.43
C SER A 155 -25.09 -26.59 -8.74
N GLN A 156 -23.92 -26.34 -9.34
CA GLN A 156 -23.77 -26.22 -10.80
C GLN A 156 -22.45 -26.88 -11.23
N SER A 157 -22.56 -27.92 -12.07
CA SER A 157 -21.51 -28.37 -12.99
C SER A 157 -21.85 -27.84 -14.39
N PRO A 158 -21.02 -28.04 -15.43
CA PRO A 158 -19.57 -28.22 -15.47
C PRO A 158 -18.92 -27.16 -16.40
N GLU A 159 -17.87 -26.46 -15.95
CA GLU A 159 -17.08 -25.64 -16.88
C GLU A 159 -16.01 -26.51 -17.54
N GLU A 160 -16.20 -26.72 -18.84
CA GLU A 160 -15.24 -27.28 -19.79
C GLU A 160 -14.02 -26.35 -19.85
N VAL A 161 -13.04 -26.59 -18.98
CA VAL A 161 -11.79 -25.84 -18.98
C VAL A 161 -10.92 -26.35 -20.14
N ILE A 162 -11.06 -25.69 -21.29
CA ILE A 162 -10.15 -25.85 -22.43
C ILE A 162 -8.75 -25.45 -21.96
N ASN A 163 -7.92 -26.44 -21.67
CA ASN A 163 -6.54 -26.23 -21.26
C ASN A 163 -5.75 -25.71 -22.46
N ILE A 164 -5.53 -24.39 -22.50
CA ILE A 164 -4.67 -23.70 -23.46
C ILE A 164 -3.27 -24.28 -23.56
N SER A 165 -2.80 -25.03 -22.55
CA SER A 165 -1.53 -25.75 -22.60
C SER A 165 -1.52 -26.91 -23.61
N SER A 166 -2.69 -27.42 -24.02
CA SER A 166 -2.81 -28.47 -25.05
C SER A 166 -2.74 -27.93 -26.49
N LEU A 167 -2.84 -26.61 -26.71
CA LEU A 167 -2.80 -26.00 -28.04
C LEU A 167 -1.38 -25.65 -28.50
N LEU A 168 -0.40 -25.68 -27.60
CA LEU A 168 0.98 -25.24 -27.86
C LEU A 168 1.95 -26.41 -28.11
N THR A 169 1.45 -27.63 -28.28
CA THR A 169 2.27 -28.83 -28.39
C THR A 169 2.34 -29.44 -29.80
N HIS A 170 2.24 -28.64 -30.88
CA HIS A 170 2.59 -29.14 -32.22
C HIS A 170 3.16 -28.04 -33.14
N PRO A 171 4.48 -27.83 -33.17
CA PRO A 171 5.16 -27.29 -34.34
C PRO A 171 6.06 -28.40 -34.91
N GLY A 172 5.64 -29.00 -36.02
CA GLY A 172 6.51 -29.88 -36.81
C GLY A 172 5.91 -31.24 -37.09
N ASP A 173 5.30 -31.37 -38.27
CA ASP A 173 5.72 -32.34 -39.29
C ASP A 173 4.73 -32.29 -40.46
N VAL A 174 5.11 -31.66 -41.56
CA VAL A 174 4.83 -32.16 -42.90
C VAL A 174 5.89 -31.61 -43.84
N SER A 175 6.57 -32.56 -44.47
CA SER A 175 7.69 -32.40 -45.40
C SER A 175 7.23 -31.84 -46.76
N ASP A 176 8.17 -31.19 -47.48
CA ASP A 176 8.20 -30.74 -48.89
C ASP A 176 6.88 -30.62 -49.69
#